data_AF-A0A8D3DCY1-F1
#
_entry.id   AF-A0A8D3DCY1-F1
#
_cell.length_a   1.000
_cell.length_b   1.000
_cell.length_c   1.000
_cell.angle_alpha   90.00
_cell.angle_beta   90.00
_cell.angle_gamma   90.00
#
_symmetry.space_group_name_H-M   'P 1'
#
loop_
_entity.id
_entity.type
_entity.pdbx_description
1 polymer ?
#
loop_
_entity_poly.entity_id
_entity_poly.type
_entity_poly.pdbx_seq_one_letter_code
_entity_poly.pdbx_strand_id
1 'polypeptide(L)'
;GIVYETSLGKYRWDLSVTVEDLGPDAPPVTLSVTSDLHVGGVILRLVEKTQIKRDWSDHAIWWEQKQRWLLRTSWTLEKYGIHADARLLYMPQHKPLKLGLPNGITLRLHACFSSPVFQTLMGICRMLNIRHPEELSLLRPLEEKKKKKDKDSAEEIYDLTEIFSPLKSSFAVSRPCLYNGMPAHFADSPKMEAIYKMLSVTQPPPAPEVVAKQYRPASVVDKAHINGRWLDSSRCLIQQGIRENDRLWLRFKYFAFYDIEPKYDVVRLTQLYEQARWSILLEDIDCTEEEMMLFGALQYHISKVSQSEPKLLSSSAAMDDLESALQSLEVKMDGESSSASEMLECMTAPELNDYLKIFRPKKLTLKGYKQYWFKFQDTSISYYKSKEESIGEPIQQINLRGCEVAPDVNMAAQKFLIRLLIPAPEGMNEVYLRCENEQQYAQWMAACRLASKGKSLADSSFQSEIKSIHSFLAMQRTNPSSHGNTPANDESINTHSLVSPRYHKKYKTKQLTPRILDAYQNVAQLSLTDALTRFLQIWQALPDFGLSYIVVRLHFHVNAQS
;
A
#
# COMPACT_ATOMS: atom_id res chain seq x y z
N GLY A 1 -44.28 -30.35 60.94
CA GLY A 1 -44.21 -31.36 59.87
C GLY A 1 -43.36 -30.81 58.75
N ILE A 2 -42.15 -31.34 58.64
CA ILE A 2 -41.27 -31.42 57.47
C ILE A 2 -41.31 -30.22 56.50
N VAL A 3 -40.36 -29.31 56.71
CA VAL A 3 -39.82 -28.45 55.65
C VAL A 3 -39.15 -29.40 54.65
N TYR A 4 -39.74 -29.58 53.47
CA TYR A 4 -39.02 -30.16 52.34
C TYR A 4 -38.00 -29.12 51.87
N GLU A 5 -36.86 -29.11 52.53
CA GLU A 5 -35.63 -28.64 51.93
C GLU A 5 -35.29 -29.64 50.82
N THR A 6 -35.91 -29.46 49.65
CA THR A 6 -35.46 -30.12 48.42
C THR A 6 -34.06 -29.60 48.15
N SER A 7 -33.08 -30.29 48.72
CA SER A 7 -31.79 -30.45 48.12
C SER A 7 -32.03 -30.97 46.70
N LEU A 8 -32.16 -30.05 45.73
CA LEU A 8 -32.05 -30.38 44.31
C LEU A 8 -30.65 -30.99 44.16
N GLY A 9 -30.58 -32.31 44.25
CA GLY A 9 -29.40 -33.05 43.86
C GLY A 9 -29.08 -32.60 42.45
N LYS A 10 -27.92 -31.94 42.28
CA LYS A 10 -27.47 -31.47 40.97
C LYS A 10 -27.42 -32.68 40.05
N TYR A 11 -28.42 -32.79 39.17
CA TYR A 11 -28.56 -33.94 38.30
C TYR A 11 -27.34 -34.01 37.40
N ARG A 12 -26.56 -35.08 37.53
CA ARG A 12 -25.38 -35.31 36.71
C ARG A 12 -25.82 -35.98 35.42
N TRP A 13 -25.26 -35.50 34.33
CA TRP A 13 -25.48 -36.05 33.00
C TRP A 13 -24.17 -36.08 32.24
N ASP A 14 -24.14 -36.90 31.19
CA ASP A 14 -22.94 -37.18 30.43
C ASP A 14 -22.86 -36.26 29.22
N LEU A 15 -21.83 -35.43 29.18
CA LEU A 15 -21.51 -34.53 28.07
C LEU A 15 -20.48 -35.18 27.16
N SER A 16 -20.80 -35.28 25.87
CA SER A 16 -19.91 -35.82 24.85
C SER A 16 -19.12 -34.70 24.15
N VAL A 17 -17.79 -34.77 24.18
CA VAL A 17 -16.91 -33.80 23.52
C VAL A 17 -15.92 -34.52 22.61
N THR A 18 -15.95 -34.22 21.33
CA THR A 18 -14.93 -34.70 20.37
C THR A 18 -13.69 -33.82 20.49
N VAL A 19 -12.50 -34.41 20.53
CA VAL A 19 -11.23 -33.66 20.59
C VAL A 19 -10.49 -33.85 19.28
N GLU A 20 -10.33 -32.77 18.50
CA GLU A 20 -9.74 -32.83 17.16
C GLU A 20 -8.32 -33.41 17.18
N ASP A 21 -7.53 -33.06 18.20
CA ASP A 21 -6.15 -33.51 18.34
C ASP A 21 -5.99 -35.01 18.62
N LEU A 22 -7.07 -35.73 18.99
CA LEU A 22 -7.03 -37.19 19.11
C LEU A 22 -7.14 -37.89 17.76
N GLY A 23 -7.42 -37.15 16.69
CA GLY A 23 -7.61 -37.66 15.34
C GLY A 23 -9.08 -37.92 14.99
N PRO A 24 -9.39 -38.08 13.68
CA PRO A 24 -10.76 -38.17 13.18
C PRO A 24 -11.50 -39.44 13.60
N ASP A 25 -10.77 -40.53 13.89
CA ASP A 25 -11.34 -41.82 14.27
C ASP A 25 -11.48 -42.00 15.80
N ALA A 26 -11.06 -41.02 16.59
CA ALA A 26 -11.12 -41.10 18.04
C ALA A 26 -12.57 -40.96 18.55
N PRO A 27 -13.02 -41.83 19.47
CA PRO A 27 -14.35 -41.70 20.05
C PRO A 27 -14.43 -40.40 20.89
N PRO A 28 -15.62 -39.78 20.97
CA PRO A 28 -15.82 -38.63 21.84
C PRO A 28 -15.53 -38.93 23.31
N VAL A 29 -14.97 -37.96 24.01
CA VAL A 29 -14.69 -38.04 25.44
C VAL A 29 -15.94 -37.67 26.22
N THR A 30 -16.48 -38.63 26.98
CA THR A 30 -17.65 -38.41 27.84
C THR A 30 -17.25 -37.84 29.19
N LEU A 31 -17.87 -36.74 29.63
CA LEU A 31 -17.64 -36.11 30.93
C LEU A 31 -18.93 -36.08 31.74
N SER A 32 -18.90 -36.56 32.97
CA SER A 32 -20.03 -36.40 33.90
C SER A 32 -20.02 -34.97 34.46
N VAL A 33 -21.04 -34.19 34.11
CA VAL A 33 -21.15 -32.76 34.40
C VAL A 33 -22.47 -32.42 35.07
N THR A 34 -22.54 -31.23 35.67
CA THR A 34 -23.76 -30.61 36.19
C THR A 34 -24.03 -29.31 35.41
N SER A 35 -25.29 -28.86 35.36
CA SER A 35 -25.67 -27.68 34.55
C SER A 35 -25.00 -26.38 34.99
N ASP A 36 -24.60 -26.27 36.25
CA ASP A 36 -23.88 -25.14 36.84
C ASP A 36 -22.36 -25.18 36.59
N LEU A 37 -21.83 -26.23 35.96
CA LEU A 37 -20.41 -26.30 35.62
C LEU A 37 -20.07 -25.23 34.57
N HIS A 38 -19.00 -24.47 34.81
CA HIS A 38 -18.49 -23.48 33.87
C HIS A 38 -17.77 -24.14 32.69
N VAL A 39 -17.80 -23.51 31.51
CA VAL A 39 -17.07 -23.98 30.32
C VAL A 39 -15.58 -24.17 30.59
N GLY A 40 -14.93 -23.28 31.37
CA GLY A 40 -13.54 -23.45 31.78
C GLY A 40 -13.32 -24.72 32.62
N GLY A 41 -14.27 -25.07 33.48
CA GLY A 41 -14.23 -26.32 34.24
C GLY A 41 -14.41 -27.57 33.36
N VAL A 42 -15.22 -27.48 32.31
CA VAL A 42 -15.34 -28.54 31.28
C VAL A 42 -14.00 -28.74 30.57
N ILE A 43 -13.35 -27.65 30.14
CA ILE A 43 -12.04 -27.70 29.47
C ILE A 43 -10.98 -28.33 30.37
N LEU A 44 -10.90 -27.94 31.64
CA LEU A 44 -9.95 -28.51 32.60
C LEU A 44 -10.14 -30.03 32.75
N ARG A 45 -11.39 -30.48 32.99
CA ARG A 45 -11.70 -31.91 33.11
C ARG A 45 -11.43 -32.68 31.81
N LEU A 46 -11.67 -32.05 30.66
CA LEU A 46 -11.37 -32.64 29.36
C LEU A 46 -9.87 -32.87 29.19
N VAL A 47 -9.05 -31.84 29.44
CA VAL A 47 -7.59 -31.92 29.35
C VAL A 47 -7.03 -32.95 30.32
N GLU A 48 -7.48 -32.95 31.59
CA GLU A 48 -7.10 -33.96 32.58
C GLU A 48 -7.43 -35.38 32.11
N LYS A 49 -8.60 -35.60 31.49
CA LYS A 49 -9.01 -36.92 31.01
C LYS A 49 -8.25 -37.37 29.77
N THR A 50 -7.78 -36.46 28.92
CA THR A 50 -6.96 -36.81 27.75
C THR A 50 -5.54 -37.24 28.09
N GLN A 51 -4.99 -36.83 29.25
CA GLN A 51 -3.61 -37.15 29.68
C GLN A 51 -2.50 -36.74 28.69
N ILE A 52 -2.78 -35.83 27.76
CA ILE A 52 -1.80 -35.32 26.79
C ILE A 52 -1.12 -34.08 27.36
N LYS A 53 0.22 -34.16 27.51
CA LYS A 53 1.06 -33.02 27.89
C LYS A 53 1.36 -32.16 26.66
N ARG A 54 0.61 -31.08 26.48
CA ARG A 54 0.83 -30.07 25.44
C ARG A 54 0.28 -28.72 25.85
N ASP A 55 0.55 -27.71 25.02
CA ASP A 55 -0.14 -26.43 25.12
C ASP A 55 -1.57 -26.55 24.55
N TRP A 56 -2.53 -26.08 25.35
CA TRP A 56 -3.96 -26.03 25.06
C TRP A 56 -4.50 -24.59 25.04
N SER A 57 -3.61 -23.58 25.13
CA SER A 57 -3.97 -22.16 25.22
C SER A 57 -4.78 -21.65 24.03
N ASP A 58 -4.57 -22.24 22.85
CA ASP A 58 -5.27 -21.88 21.62
C ASP A 58 -6.60 -22.64 21.42
N HIS A 59 -6.92 -23.62 22.26
CA HIS A 59 -8.09 -24.46 22.07
C HIS A 59 -9.35 -23.85 22.66
N ALA A 60 -10.47 -24.08 21.98
CA ALA A 60 -11.78 -23.72 22.48
C ALA A 60 -12.84 -24.74 22.03
N ILE A 61 -14.02 -24.66 22.65
CA ILE A 61 -15.14 -25.53 22.33
C ILE A 61 -16.02 -24.88 21.26
N TRP A 62 -16.26 -25.60 20.18
CA TRP A 62 -17.21 -25.31 19.13
C TRP A 62 -18.47 -26.15 19.31
N TRP A 63 -19.63 -25.50 19.23
CA TRP A 63 -20.92 -26.15 19.27
C TRP A 63 -21.51 -26.23 17.86
N GLU A 64 -21.49 -27.43 17.29
CA GLU A 64 -21.85 -27.67 15.88
C GLU A 64 -23.32 -27.36 15.59
N GLN A 65 -24.26 -27.84 16.39
CA GLN A 65 -25.69 -27.66 16.08
C GLN A 65 -26.13 -26.19 16.12
N LYS A 66 -25.49 -25.37 16.95
CA LYS A 66 -25.78 -23.94 17.09
C LYS A 66 -24.80 -23.05 16.33
N GLN A 67 -23.82 -23.63 15.63
CA GLN A 67 -22.79 -22.94 14.87
C GLN A 67 -22.15 -21.79 15.67
N ARG A 68 -21.69 -22.06 16.90
CA ARG A 68 -21.11 -21.03 17.78
C ARG A 68 -19.94 -21.53 18.61
N TRP A 69 -19.00 -20.64 18.88
CA TRP A 69 -17.91 -20.87 19.82
C TRP A 69 -18.34 -20.59 21.26
N LEU A 70 -17.80 -21.35 22.20
CA LEU A 70 -17.99 -21.18 23.64
C LEU A 70 -16.75 -20.50 24.26
N LEU A 71 -16.52 -19.24 23.90
CA LEU A 71 -15.30 -18.51 24.30
C LEU A 71 -15.34 -17.95 25.73
N ARG A 72 -16.54 -17.74 26.29
CA ARG A 72 -16.67 -17.24 27.67
C ARG A 72 -16.54 -18.39 28.65
N THR A 73 -15.33 -18.63 29.14
CA THR A 73 -14.99 -19.74 30.05
C THR A 73 -15.70 -19.65 31.40
N SER A 74 -16.09 -18.46 31.85
CA SER A 74 -16.82 -18.23 33.11
C SER A 74 -18.33 -18.51 33.03
N TRP A 75 -18.88 -18.75 31.84
CA TRP A 75 -20.31 -19.03 31.70
C TRP A 75 -20.61 -20.50 31.99
N THR A 76 -21.74 -20.76 32.65
CA THR A 76 -22.23 -22.11 32.95
C THR A 76 -22.81 -22.79 31.70
N LEU A 77 -22.85 -24.12 31.71
CA LEU A 77 -23.51 -24.90 30.66
C LEU A 77 -24.99 -24.51 30.52
N GLU A 78 -25.68 -24.31 31.65
CA GLU A 78 -27.05 -23.83 31.70
C GLU A 78 -27.23 -22.47 31.01
N LYS A 79 -26.30 -21.53 31.25
CA LYS A 79 -26.37 -20.20 30.62
C LYS A 79 -26.21 -20.24 29.11
N TYR A 80 -25.45 -21.21 28.58
CA TYR A 80 -25.39 -21.46 27.15
C TYR A 80 -26.57 -22.29 26.62
N GLY A 81 -27.34 -22.93 27.51
CA GLY A 81 -28.42 -23.86 27.16
C GLY A 81 -27.90 -25.21 26.64
N ILE A 82 -26.72 -25.65 27.11
CA ILE A 82 -26.09 -26.90 26.69
C ILE A 82 -26.67 -28.05 27.53
N HIS A 83 -27.12 -29.10 26.84
CA HIS A 83 -27.67 -30.33 27.41
C HIS A 83 -26.91 -31.56 26.88
N ALA A 84 -27.31 -32.77 27.30
CA ALA A 84 -26.62 -34.02 27.00
C ALA A 84 -26.54 -34.38 25.49
N ASP A 85 -27.43 -33.83 24.67
CA ASP A 85 -27.48 -34.03 23.22
C ASP A 85 -26.56 -33.08 22.43
N ALA A 86 -25.87 -32.16 23.10
CA ALA A 86 -24.97 -31.22 22.45
C ALA A 86 -23.75 -31.93 21.84
N ARG A 87 -23.46 -31.63 20.57
CA ARG A 87 -22.27 -32.08 19.84
C ARG A 87 -21.23 -30.99 19.93
N LEU A 88 -20.29 -31.21 20.84
CA LEU A 88 -19.20 -30.29 21.11
C LEU A 88 -17.91 -30.81 20.50
N LEU A 89 -17.16 -29.91 19.88
CA LEU A 89 -15.85 -30.15 19.31
C LEU A 89 -14.83 -29.25 20.01
N TYR A 90 -13.83 -29.84 20.63
CA TYR A 90 -12.70 -29.13 21.21
C TYR A 90 -11.54 -29.14 20.21
N MET A 91 -11.16 -27.94 19.74
CA MET A 91 -10.18 -27.78 18.67
C MET A 91 -9.43 -26.45 18.77
N PRO A 92 -8.25 -26.32 18.13
CA PRO A 92 -7.54 -25.06 18.01
C PRO A 92 -8.39 -23.96 17.34
N GLN A 93 -8.27 -22.73 17.85
CA GLN A 93 -8.91 -21.56 17.26
C GLN A 93 -8.13 -21.04 16.06
N HIS A 94 -6.80 -21.16 16.04
CA HIS A 94 -5.98 -20.75 14.91
C HIS A 94 -5.62 -21.93 14.04
N LYS A 95 -6.03 -21.88 12.78
CA LYS A 95 -5.81 -22.95 11.81
C LYS A 95 -5.11 -22.39 10.56
N PRO A 96 -4.29 -23.20 9.87
CA PRO A 96 -3.65 -22.76 8.64
C PRO A 96 -4.69 -22.46 7.55
N LEU A 97 -4.46 -21.39 6.81
CA LEU A 97 -5.31 -20.88 5.73
C LEU A 97 -4.41 -20.50 4.55
N LYS A 98 -4.86 -20.78 3.32
CA LYS A 98 -4.20 -20.32 2.10
C LYS A 98 -4.83 -19.00 1.66
N LEU A 99 -4.04 -17.94 1.64
CA LEU A 99 -4.45 -16.60 1.26
C LEU A 99 -3.87 -16.23 -0.11
N GLY A 100 -4.73 -16.11 -1.11
CA GLY A 100 -4.38 -15.56 -2.43
C GLY A 100 -4.35 -14.04 -2.37
N LEU A 101 -3.18 -13.45 -2.62
CA LEU A 101 -2.96 -12.01 -2.58
C LEU A 101 -3.37 -11.34 -3.90
N PRO A 102 -3.53 -10.01 -3.92
CA PRO A 102 -3.79 -9.25 -5.15
C PRO A 102 -2.73 -9.42 -6.23
N ASN A 103 -1.47 -9.60 -5.86
CA ASN A 103 -0.36 -9.85 -6.80
C ASN A 103 -0.39 -11.23 -7.49
N GLY A 104 -1.36 -12.10 -7.15
CA GLY A 104 -1.53 -13.44 -7.73
C GLY A 104 -0.78 -14.55 -6.99
N ILE A 105 0.02 -14.22 -5.97
CA ILE A 105 0.79 -15.18 -5.18
C ILE A 105 -0.07 -15.74 -4.04
N THR A 106 0.16 -17.01 -3.69
CA THR A 106 -0.51 -17.68 -2.57
C THR A 106 0.42 -17.78 -1.37
N LEU A 107 -0.13 -17.41 -0.21
CA LEU A 107 0.54 -17.40 1.07
C LEU A 107 -0.16 -18.37 2.02
N ARG A 108 0.58 -19.11 2.83
CA ARG A 108 0.03 -19.92 3.93
C ARG A 108 0.29 -19.21 5.25
N LEU A 109 -0.75 -19.03 6.07
CA LEU A 109 -0.65 -18.39 7.39
C LEU A 109 -1.63 -19.02 8.39
N HIS A 110 -1.45 -18.79 9.69
CA HIS A 110 -2.48 -19.11 10.69
C HIS A 110 -3.49 -17.96 10.78
N ALA A 111 -4.77 -18.29 10.63
CA ALA A 111 -5.88 -17.36 10.81
C ALA A 111 -6.75 -17.80 11.99
N CYS A 112 -7.39 -16.84 12.67
CA CYS A 112 -8.34 -17.12 13.74
C CYS A 112 -9.70 -17.54 13.16
N PHE A 113 -10.16 -18.75 13.47
CA PHE A 113 -11.45 -19.30 13.04
C PHE A 113 -12.58 -19.03 14.05
N SER A 114 -12.25 -18.53 15.24
CA SER A 114 -13.22 -18.19 16.30
C SER A 114 -13.68 -16.73 16.29
N SER A 115 -12.80 -15.82 15.89
CA SER A 115 -13.11 -14.39 15.79
C SER A 115 -13.95 -14.07 14.55
N PRO A 116 -14.76 -12.98 14.57
CA PRO A 116 -15.39 -12.45 13.37
C PRO A 116 -14.38 -12.19 12.25
N VAL A 117 -14.78 -12.38 10.99
CA VAL A 117 -13.90 -12.22 9.83
C VAL A 117 -13.18 -10.87 9.80
N PHE A 118 -13.82 -9.77 10.21
CA PHE A 118 -13.15 -8.48 10.29
C PHE A 118 -11.97 -8.46 11.29
N GLN A 119 -12.14 -9.08 12.45
CA GLN A 119 -11.07 -9.16 13.44
C GLN A 119 -9.95 -10.11 13.00
N THR A 120 -10.30 -11.22 12.36
CA THR A 120 -9.33 -12.12 11.72
C THR A 120 -8.55 -11.39 10.61
N LEU A 121 -9.24 -10.58 9.80
CA LEU A 121 -8.63 -9.75 8.76
C LEU A 121 -7.67 -8.72 9.35
N MET A 122 -8.03 -8.03 10.45
CA MET A 122 -7.10 -7.11 11.13
C MET A 122 -5.81 -7.82 11.56
N GLY A 123 -5.91 -9.06 12.06
CA GLY A 123 -4.75 -9.89 12.38
C GLY A 123 -3.88 -10.18 11.15
N ILE A 124 -4.51 -10.62 10.05
CA ILE A 124 -3.84 -10.90 8.78
C ILE A 124 -3.14 -9.64 8.22
N CYS A 125 -3.86 -8.52 8.10
CA CYS A 125 -3.31 -7.27 7.58
C CYS A 125 -2.14 -6.77 8.44
N ARG A 126 -2.23 -6.90 9.77
CA ARG A 126 -1.11 -6.58 10.67
C ARG A 126 0.12 -7.44 10.40
N MET A 127 -0.05 -8.76 10.22
CA MET A 127 1.05 -9.67 9.87
C MET A 127 1.71 -9.30 8.53
N LEU A 128 0.90 -8.88 7.55
CA LEU A 128 1.35 -8.51 6.21
C LEU A 128 1.85 -7.06 6.08
N ASN A 129 1.83 -6.27 7.16
CA ASN A 129 2.15 -4.84 7.14
C ASN A 129 1.26 -4.01 6.20
N ILE A 130 -0.05 -4.27 6.24
CA ILE A 130 -1.07 -3.52 5.52
C ILE A 130 -1.86 -2.68 6.53
N ARG A 131 -1.75 -1.35 6.47
CA ARG A 131 -2.58 -0.43 7.25
C ARG A 131 -4.01 -0.39 6.69
N HIS A 132 -4.93 0.21 7.45
CA HIS A 132 -6.33 0.38 7.06
C HIS A 132 -7.05 -0.92 6.63
N PRO A 133 -7.06 -1.97 7.48
CA PRO A 133 -7.70 -3.24 7.17
C PRO A 133 -9.19 -3.13 6.85
N GLU A 134 -9.86 -2.05 7.27
CA GLU A 134 -11.25 -1.72 6.93
C GLU A 134 -11.52 -1.59 5.43
N GLU A 135 -10.50 -1.36 4.60
CA GLU A 135 -10.62 -1.27 3.14
C GLU A 135 -10.65 -2.66 2.47
N LEU A 136 -10.19 -3.69 3.17
CA LEU A 136 -10.01 -5.04 2.65
C LEU A 136 -11.09 -5.99 3.15
N SER A 137 -11.20 -7.15 2.50
CA SER A 137 -11.98 -8.27 3.01
C SER A 137 -11.51 -9.59 2.41
N LEU A 138 -12.14 -10.69 2.84
CA LEU A 138 -11.87 -12.03 2.36
C LEU A 138 -12.96 -12.46 1.36
N LEU A 139 -12.54 -12.96 0.21
CA LEU A 139 -13.39 -13.39 -0.89
C LEU A 139 -13.19 -14.89 -1.13
N ARG A 140 -14.26 -15.63 -1.43
CA ARG A 140 -14.12 -17.02 -1.88
C ARG A 140 -13.62 -17.10 -3.32
N PRO A 141 -12.63 -17.94 -3.63
CA PRO A 141 -12.18 -18.18 -5.00
C PRO A 141 -13.32 -18.72 -5.88
N LEU A 142 -13.16 -18.62 -7.20
CA LEU A 142 -14.04 -19.35 -8.13
C LEU A 142 -13.72 -20.84 -8.04
N GLU A 143 -14.74 -21.69 -8.08
CA GLU A 143 -14.52 -23.13 -8.21
C GLU A 143 -14.00 -23.43 -9.62
N GLU A 144 -12.68 -23.63 -9.75
CA GLU A 144 -12.09 -24.06 -11.01
C GLU A 144 -12.30 -25.57 -11.19
N LYS A 145 -13.01 -25.97 -12.25
CA LYS A 145 -13.02 -27.36 -12.72
C LYS A 145 -11.62 -27.69 -13.28
N LYS A 146 -10.71 -28.17 -12.42
CA LYS A 146 -9.35 -28.55 -12.80
C LYS A 146 -9.36 -29.51 -13.99
N LYS A 147 -8.83 -29.07 -15.14
CA LYS A 147 -8.56 -29.97 -16.27
C LYS A 147 -7.33 -30.82 -15.92
N LYS A 148 -7.31 -32.08 -16.39
CA LYS A 148 -6.29 -33.11 -16.10
C LYS A 148 -4.82 -32.67 -16.36
N LYS A 149 -4.60 -31.59 -17.12
CA LYS A 149 -3.29 -31.08 -17.56
C LYS A 149 -2.68 -29.99 -16.67
N ASP A 150 -3.47 -29.35 -15.78
CA ASP A 150 -2.99 -28.30 -14.84
C ASP A 150 -2.52 -28.87 -13.49
N LYS A 151 -2.35 -30.20 -13.39
CA LYS A 151 -1.95 -30.86 -12.14
C LYS A 151 -0.44 -30.79 -11.86
N ASP A 152 0.37 -30.40 -12.85
CA ASP A 152 1.84 -30.42 -12.81
C ASP A 152 2.50 -29.04 -12.61
N SER A 153 1.74 -27.94 -12.58
CA SER A 153 2.32 -26.64 -12.18
C SER A 153 2.37 -26.55 -10.66
N ALA A 154 3.56 -26.67 -10.08
CA ALA A 154 3.78 -26.43 -8.66
C ALA A 154 3.41 -24.96 -8.35
N GLU A 155 2.31 -24.75 -7.63
CA GLU A 155 1.96 -23.43 -7.13
C GLU A 155 2.99 -23.05 -6.05
N GLU A 156 3.70 -21.94 -6.26
CA GLU A 156 4.67 -21.43 -5.30
C GLU A 156 3.91 -20.87 -4.09
N ILE A 157 4.02 -21.54 -2.94
CA ILE A 157 3.33 -21.17 -1.70
C ILE A 157 4.37 -20.70 -0.68
N TYR A 158 4.25 -19.44 -0.28
CA TYR A 158 5.09 -18.85 0.77
C TYR A 158 4.49 -19.15 2.15
N ASP A 159 5.30 -19.66 3.08
CA ASP A 159 4.81 -20.10 4.39
C ASP A 159 5.17 -19.12 5.51
N LEU A 160 4.14 -18.50 6.11
CA LEU A 160 4.20 -17.60 7.27
C LEU A 160 3.59 -18.23 8.54
N THR A 161 3.35 -19.55 8.59
CA THR A 161 2.80 -20.19 9.80
C THR A 161 3.71 -20.07 11.02
N GLU A 162 5.03 -19.96 10.81
CA GLU A 162 6.05 -19.91 11.88
C GLU A 162 6.03 -18.63 12.73
N ILE A 163 5.39 -17.56 12.26
CA ILE A 163 5.31 -16.26 12.98
C ILE A 163 4.29 -16.32 14.11
N PHE A 164 3.31 -17.20 13.98
CA PHE A 164 2.18 -17.26 14.90
C PHE A 164 2.56 -18.08 16.14
N SER A 165 3.13 -17.42 17.14
CA SER A 165 3.10 -17.90 18.52
C SER A 165 2.05 -17.09 19.30
N PRO A 166 1.00 -17.72 19.85
CA PRO A 166 -0.04 -17.06 20.66
C PRO A 166 0.50 -16.20 21.80
N LEU A 167 1.73 -16.46 22.27
CA LEU A 167 2.37 -15.75 23.38
C LEU A 167 2.97 -14.39 23.02
N LYS A 168 3.21 -14.07 21.74
CA LYS A 168 3.82 -12.79 21.33
C LYS A 168 2.79 -11.69 21.09
N SER A 169 1.69 -11.66 21.85
CA SER A 169 0.57 -10.72 21.66
C SER A 169 0.89 -9.25 21.99
N SER A 170 2.15 -8.87 22.15
CA SER A 170 2.58 -7.47 22.30
C SER A 170 2.75 -6.79 20.92
N PHE A 171 1.73 -6.82 20.09
CA PHE A 171 1.66 -6.10 18.80
C PHE A 171 0.63 -4.96 18.85
N ALA A 172 0.56 -4.27 19.99
CA ALA A 172 -0.37 -3.18 20.27
C ALA A 172 0.16 -1.80 19.84
N VAL A 173 0.78 -1.69 18.67
CA VAL A 173 1.23 -0.39 18.13
C VAL A 173 0.49 -0.09 16.84
N SER A 174 -0.22 1.04 16.80
CA SER A 174 -0.98 1.53 15.64
C SER A 174 -0.09 1.89 14.45
N ARG A 175 1.22 2.04 14.67
CA ARG A 175 2.26 2.22 13.64
C ARG A 175 3.32 1.12 13.80
N PRO A 176 3.66 0.36 12.75
CA PRO A 176 4.74 -0.61 12.79
C PRO A 176 6.07 0.12 13.09
N CYS A 177 6.87 -0.39 14.03
CA CYS A 177 8.26 0.01 14.12
C CYS A 177 9.01 -0.58 12.91
N LEU A 178 9.54 0.29 12.07
CA LEU A 178 10.32 -0.10 10.90
C LEU A 178 11.80 -0.14 11.28
N TYR A 179 12.47 -1.22 10.93
CA TYR A 179 13.92 -1.37 10.97
C TYR A 179 14.40 -1.39 9.51
N ASN A 180 15.18 -0.40 9.07
CA ASN A 180 15.59 -0.23 7.68
C ASN A 180 14.42 -0.29 6.66
N GLY A 181 13.28 0.34 6.97
CA GLY A 181 12.10 0.35 6.09
C GLY A 181 11.31 -0.97 6.04
N MET A 182 11.62 -1.93 6.91
CA MET A 182 10.96 -3.24 7.03
C MET A 182 10.43 -3.46 8.46
N PRO A 183 9.27 -4.10 8.66
CA PRO A 183 8.82 -4.48 10.00
C PRO A 183 9.79 -5.47 10.67
N ALA A 184 10.00 -5.31 11.98
CA ALA A 184 10.99 -6.10 12.73
C ALA A 184 10.84 -7.62 12.55
N HIS A 185 9.60 -8.15 12.55
CA HIS A 185 9.36 -9.60 12.39
C HIS A 185 9.71 -10.15 11.01
N PHE A 186 9.87 -9.28 10.00
CA PHE A 186 10.37 -9.67 8.69
C PHE A 186 11.90 -9.69 8.61
N ALA A 187 12.59 -8.96 9.49
CA ALA A 187 14.04 -8.93 9.58
C ALA A 187 14.63 -10.14 10.35
N ASP A 188 13.78 -10.94 11.00
CA ASP A 188 14.21 -12.06 11.85
C ASP A 188 14.91 -13.20 11.09
N SER A 189 14.64 -13.39 9.79
CA SER A 189 15.28 -14.44 8.99
C SER A 189 15.29 -14.15 7.48
N PRO A 190 16.21 -14.76 6.70
CA PRO A 190 16.25 -14.60 5.24
C PRO A 190 14.95 -15.06 4.53
N LYS A 191 14.29 -16.08 5.08
CA LYS A 191 12.99 -16.56 4.58
C LYS A 191 11.91 -15.49 4.74
N MET A 192 11.91 -14.83 5.88
CA MET A 192 10.97 -13.76 6.21
C MET A 192 11.22 -12.50 5.37
N GLU A 193 12.49 -12.14 5.18
CA GLU A 193 12.90 -11.04 4.31
C GLU A 193 12.46 -11.28 2.86
N ALA A 194 12.61 -12.52 2.36
CA ALA A 194 12.13 -12.91 1.04
C ALA A 194 10.61 -12.77 0.90
N ILE A 195 9.84 -13.09 1.95
CA ILE A 195 8.38 -12.91 1.94
C ILE A 195 8.02 -11.43 1.94
N TYR A 196 8.69 -10.60 2.75
CA TYR A 196 8.46 -9.16 2.71
C TYR A 196 8.77 -8.58 1.34
N LYS A 197 9.89 -8.99 0.73
CA LYS A 197 10.25 -8.60 -0.64
C LYS A 197 9.17 -8.98 -1.65
N MET A 198 8.62 -10.20 -1.57
CA MET A 198 7.49 -10.64 -2.39
C MET A 198 6.23 -9.78 -2.21
N LEU A 199 5.97 -9.31 -0.99
CA LEU A 199 4.81 -8.48 -0.65
C LEU A 199 4.96 -7.02 -1.11
N SER A 200 6.19 -6.49 -1.07
CA SER A 200 6.52 -5.08 -1.27
C SER A 200 6.99 -4.74 -2.68
N VAL A 201 7.49 -5.71 -3.43
CA VAL A 201 7.98 -5.52 -4.80
C VAL A 201 6.91 -5.91 -5.83
N THR A 202 6.73 -5.07 -6.84
CA THR A 202 5.79 -5.32 -7.95
C THR A 202 6.20 -6.53 -8.78
N GLN A 203 5.22 -7.27 -9.27
CA GLN A 203 5.45 -8.43 -10.12
C GLN A 203 5.78 -8.00 -11.56
N PRO A 204 6.61 -8.78 -12.29
CA PRO A 204 6.84 -8.52 -13.69
C PRO A 204 5.53 -8.62 -14.49
N PRO A 205 5.43 -7.93 -15.65
CA PRO A 205 4.27 -8.04 -16.52
C PRO A 205 3.95 -9.51 -16.85
N PRO A 206 2.71 -9.97 -16.62
CA PRO A 206 2.35 -11.37 -16.77
C PRO A 206 2.40 -11.76 -18.24
N ALA A 207 2.86 -12.98 -18.52
CA ALA A 207 2.86 -13.49 -19.88
C ALA A 207 1.42 -13.49 -20.44
N PRO A 208 1.20 -13.15 -21.73
CA PRO A 208 -0.14 -13.08 -22.33
C PRO A 208 -0.97 -14.36 -22.15
N GLU A 209 -0.31 -15.53 -22.13
CA GLU A 209 -0.92 -16.83 -21.90
C GLU A 209 -1.50 -16.96 -20.49
N VAL A 210 -0.85 -16.35 -19.49
CA VAL A 210 -1.34 -16.32 -18.11
C VAL A 210 -2.60 -15.47 -18.04
N VAL A 211 -2.58 -14.26 -18.61
CA VAL A 211 -3.74 -13.35 -18.64
C VAL A 211 -4.92 -13.99 -19.38
N ALA A 212 -4.67 -14.73 -20.47
CA ALA A 212 -5.70 -15.41 -21.24
C ALA A 212 -6.35 -16.60 -20.50
N LYS A 213 -5.66 -17.21 -19.52
CA LYS A 213 -6.21 -18.30 -18.70
C LYS A 213 -7.03 -17.80 -17.51
N GLN A 214 -6.81 -16.56 -17.08
CA GLN A 214 -7.55 -15.98 -15.96
C GLN A 214 -9.02 -15.77 -16.32
N TYR A 215 -9.89 -15.90 -15.31
CA TYR A 215 -11.30 -15.60 -15.46
C TYR A 215 -11.50 -14.13 -15.84
N ARG A 216 -12.32 -13.88 -16.86
CA ARG A 216 -12.78 -12.55 -17.26
C ARG A 216 -14.31 -12.52 -17.21
N PRO A 217 -14.92 -11.55 -16.51
CA PRO A 217 -16.36 -11.37 -16.58
C PRO A 217 -16.78 -10.94 -17.99
N ALA A 218 -17.70 -11.67 -18.60
CA ALA A 218 -18.21 -11.36 -19.94
C ALA A 218 -19.42 -10.41 -19.91
N SER A 219 -20.05 -10.25 -18.75
CA SER A 219 -21.24 -9.43 -18.56
C SER A 219 -21.27 -8.75 -17.18
N VAL A 220 -22.11 -7.72 -17.03
CA VAL A 220 -22.37 -7.07 -15.73
C VAL A 220 -22.93 -8.06 -14.71
N VAL A 221 -23.71 -9.04 -15.16
CA VAL A 221 -24.23 -10.13 -14.30
C VAL A 221 -23.08 -10.99 -13.78
N ASP A 222 -22.10 -11.32 -14.61
CA ASP A 222 -20.90 -12.05 -14.18
C ASP A 222 -20.09 -11.25 -13.16
N LYS A 223 -19.94 -9.93 -13.37
CA LYS A 223 -19.32 -9.02 -12.39
C LYS A 223 -20.06 -9.07 -11.04
N ALA A 224 -21.40 -9.10 -11.07
CA ALA A 224 -22.21 -9.19 -9.85
C ALA A 224 -22.08 -10.52 -9.09
N HIS A 225 -21.91 -11.65 -9.81
CA HIS A 225 -21.68 -12.95 -9.18
C HIS A 225 -20.37 -13.01 -8.39
N ILE A 226 -19.35 -12.22 -8.77
CA ILE A 226 -18.11 -12.09 -7.99
C ILE A 226 -18.43 -11.52 -6.60
N ASN A 227 -19.24 -10.46 -6.54
CA ASN A 227 -19.58 -9.80 -5.27
C ASN A 227 -20.44 -10.65 -4.34
N GLY A 228 -21.14 -11.67 -4.85
CA GLY A 228 -21.86 -12.64 -4.01
C GLY A 228 -20.96 -13.57 -3.18
N ARG A 229 -19.63 -13.52 -3.38
CA ARG A 229 -18.66 -14.43 -2.75
C ARG A 229 -17.87 -13.82 -1.60
N TRP A 230 -18.13 -12.55 -1.25
CA TRP A 230 -17.52 -11.90 -0.09
C TRP A 230 -17.96 -12.61 1.20
N LEU A 231 -17.02 -12.84 2.12
CA LEU A 231 -17.36 -13.32 3.44
C LEU A 231 -18.08 -12.24 4.25
N ASP A 232 -18.99 -12.68 5.11
CA ASP A 232 -19.64 -11.82 6.09
C ASP A 232 -18.63 -11.48 7.20
N SER A 233 -18.25 -10.20 7.28
CA SER A 233 -17.30 -9.65 8.24
C SER A 233 -17.71 -9.84 9.70
N SER A 234 -19.01 -10.00 9.98
CA SER A 234 -19.57 -10.11 11.34
C SER A 234 -19.56 -11.54 11.90
N ARG A 235 -19.39 -12.55 11.04
CA ARG A 235 -19.38 -13.97 11.40
C ARG A 235 -17.96 -14.52 11.35
N CYS A 236 -17.68 -15.59 12.09
CA CYS A 236 -16.36 -16.22 12.03
C CYS A 236 -16.22 -17.13 10.78
N LEU A 237 -14.98 -17.56 10.48
CA LEU A 237 -14.68 -18.35 9.29
C LEU A 237 -15.44 -19.69 9.26
N ILE A 238 -15.44 -20.42 10.37
CA ILE A 238 -16.09 -21.75 10.45
C ILE A 238 -17.61 -21.67 10.32
N GLN A 239 -18.25 -20.60 10.83
CA GLN A 239 -19.69 -20.35 10.66
C GLN A 239 -20.11 -20.20 9.20
N GLN A 240 -19.16 -19.87 8.33
CA GLN A 240 -19.37 -19.71 6.91
C GLN A 240 -18.90 -20.97 6.15
N GLY A 241 -18.53 -22.05 6.84
CA GLY A 241 -18.09 -23.30 6.21
C GLY A 241 -16.67 -23.26 5.65
N ILE A 242 -15.83 -22.32 6.09
CA ILE A 242 -14.39 -22.34 5.80
C ILE A 242 -13.71 -23.38 6.69
N ARG A 243 -12.90 -24.24 6.09
CA ARG A 243 -12.15 -25.31 6.74
C ARG A 243 -10.66 -25.00 6.74
N GLU A 244 -9.93 -25.82 7.48
CA GLU A 244 -8.47 -25.76 7.50
C GLU A 244 -7.87 -25.96 6.11
N ASN A 245 -6.84 -25.19 5.78
CA ASN A 245 -6.13 -25.19 4.49
C ASN A 245 -6.97 -24.78 3.28
N ASP A 246 -8.21 -24.32 3.48
CA ASP A 246 -9.02 -23.72 2.41
C ASP A 246 -8.32 -22.47 1.84
N ARG A 247 -8.65 -22.16 0.58
CA ARG A 247 -8.16 -20.97 -0.11
C ARG A 247 -9.18 -19.84 -0.01
N LEU A 248 -8.72 -18.68 0.45
CA LEU A 248 -9.44 -17.41 0.42
C LEU A 248 -8.61 -16.36 -0.31
N TRP A 249 -9.26 -15.36 -0.89
CA TRP A 249 -8.61 -14.26 -1.59
C TRP A 249 -8.67 -13.01 -0.72
N LEU A 250 -7.52 -12.38 -0.48
CA LEU A 250 -7.46 -11.05 0.12
C LEU A 250 -7.62 -10.02 -0.98
N ARG A 251 -8.62 -9.15 -0.88
CA ARG A 251 -8.87 -8.11 -1.88
C ARG A 251 -9.30 -6.81 -1.21
N PHE A 252 -8.92 -5.69 -1.80
CA PHE A 252 -9.51 -4.39 -1.46
C PHE A 252 -10.97 -4.41 -1.90
N LYS A 253 -11.87 -4.26 -0.92
CA LYS A 253 -13.32 -4.37 -1.09
C LYS A 253 -13.96 -2.99 -1.24
N TYR A 254 -13.49 -2.02 -0.46
CA TYR A 254 -14.03 -0.66 -0.44
C TYR A 254 -13.05 0.29 -1.12
N PHE A 255 -13.52 0.99 -2.15
CA PHE A 255 -12.71 1.83 -3.02
C PHE A 255 -12.58 3.28 -2.49
N ALA A 256 -12.38 3.39 -1.19
CA ALA A 256 -12.18 4.65 -0.48
C ALA A 256 -10.89 4.52 0.33
N PHE A 257 -9.76 4.85 -0.32
CA PHE A 257 -8.44 4.64 0.25
C PHE A 257 -8.00 5.86 1.05
N TYR A 258 -7.84 5.69 2.36
CA TYR A 258 -7.49 6.78 3.27
C TYR A 258 -5.97 6.85 3.49
N ASP A 259 -5.41 8.05 3.41
CA ASP A 259 -4.06 8.40 3.88
C ASP A 259 -2.97 7.39 3.46
N ILE A 260 -2.84 7.15 2.14
CA ILE A 260 -1.76 6.30 1.62
C ILE A 260 -0.44 7.07 1.79
N GLU A 261 0.39 6.61 2.72
CA GLU A 261 1.71 7.17 3.00
C GLU A 261 2.80 6.22 2.49
N PRO A 262 3.47 6.49 1.36
CA PRO A 262 4.42 5.54 0.75
C PRO A 262 5.52 5.03 1.68
N LYS A 263 5.93 5.82 2.68
CA LYS A 263 6.92 5.43 3.70
C LYS A 263 6.46 4.25 4.56
N TYR A 264 5.17 4.19 4.90
CA TYR A 264 4.60 3.18 5.80
C TYR A 264 3.77 2.12 5.06
N ASP A 265 3.27 2.46 3.88
CA ASP A 265 2.33 1.66 3.10
C ASP A 265 2.97 0.93 1.92
N VAL A 266 4.26 0.60 1.96
CA VAL A 266 4.94 -0.07 0.83
C VAL A 266 4.16 -1.32 0.38
N VAL A 267 3.78 -2.20 1.31
CA VAL A 267 3.00 -3.41 0.97
C VAL A 267 1.58 -3.04 0.53
N ARG A 268 0.89 -2.16 1.24
CA ARG A 268 -0.48 -1.74 0.91
C ARG A 268 -0.56 -1.11 -0.49
N LEU A 269 0.35 -0.19 -0.81
CA LEU A 269 0.47 0.48 -2.09
C LEU A 269 0.77 -0.51 -3.22
N THR A 270 1.75 -1.40 -3.03
CA THR A 270 2.09 -2.43 -4.02
C THR A 270 0.92 -3.37 -4.28
N GLN A 271 0.27 -3.89 -3.23
CA GLN A 271 -0.87 -4.80 -3.40
C GLN A 271 -2.09 -4.09 -4.02
N LEU A 272 -2.31 -2.82 -3.72
CA LEU A 272 -3.38 -2.02 -4.34
C LEU A 272 -3.12 -1.78 -5.82
N TYR A 273 -1.88 -1.43 -6.19
CA TYR A 273 -1.45 -1.33 -7.58
C TYR A 273 -1.65 -2.65 -8.33
N GLU A 274 -1.26 -3.79 -7.74
CA GLU A 274 -1.44 -5.10 -8.36
C GLU A 274 -2.92 -5.42 -8.59
N GLN A 275 -3.80 -5.11 -7.62
CA GLN A 275 -5.24 -5.27 -7.81
C GLN A 275 -5.77 -4.40 -8.95
N ALA A 276 -5.36 -3.13 -9.00
CA ALA A 276 -5.76 -2.20 -10.06
C ALA A 276 -5.27 -2.68 -11.43
N ARG A 277 -3.99 -3.10 -11.51
CA ARG A 277 -3.37 -3.65 -12.73
C ARG A 277 -4.13 -4.85 -13.27
N TRP A 278 -4.45 -5.83 -12.41
CA TRP A 278 -5.26 -6.97 -12.81
C TRP A 278 -6.68 -6.56 -13.24
N SER A 279 -7.31 -5.58 -12.59
CA SER A 279 -8.63 -5.11 -12.99
C SER A 279 -8.66 -4.50 -14.41
N ILE A 280 -7.58 -3.83 -14.82
CA ILE A 280 -7.41 -3.28 -16.17
C ILE A 280 -7.10 -4.39 -17.18
N LEU A 281 -6.16 -5.28 -16.88
CA LEU A 281 -5.75 -6.35 -17.79
C LEU A 281 -6.86 -7.39 -18.03
N LEU A 282 -7.68 -7.65 -17.00
CA LEU A 282 -8.80 -8.57 -17.08
C LEU A 282 -10.09 -7.92 -17.57
N GLU A 283 -10.10 -6.60 -17.82
CA GLU A 283 -11.28 -5.86 -18.29
C GLU A 283 -12.43 -5.90 -17.25
N ASP A 284 -12.07 -5.97 -15.96
CA ASP A 284 -13.03 -5.80 -14.86
C ASP A 284 -13.52 -4.36 -14.80
N ILE A 285 -12.63 -3.41 -15.09
CA ILE A 285 -12.93 -1.99 -15.28
C ILE A 285 -12.51 -1.61 -16.70
N ASP A 286 -13.43 -1.01 -17.45
CA ASP A 286 -13.19 -0.56 -18.81
C ASP A 286 -12.43 0.76 -18.84
N CYS A 287 -11.54 0.91 -19.82
CA CYS A 287 -10.85 2.16 -20.11
C CYS A 287 -10.76 2.41 -21.63
N THR A 288 -10.52 3.66 -21.99
CA THR A 288 -10.32 4.09 -23.37
C THR A 288 -9.00 3.56 -23.93
N GLU A 289 -8.82 3.74 -25.24
CA GLU A 289 -7.58 3.31 -25.90
C GLU A 289 -6.36 4.10 -25.44
N GLU A 290 -6.50 5.42 -25.29
CA GLU A 290 -5.42 6.29 -24.81
C GLU A 290 -5.02 5.97 -23.37
N GLU A 291 -6.00 5.78 -22.49
CA GLU A 291 -5.77 5.36 -21.10
C GLU A 291 -5.07 4.00 -21.03
N MET A 292 -5.45 3.03 -21.88
CA MET A 292 -4.77 1.74 -21.94
C MET A 292 -3.30 1.88 -22.36
N MET A 293 -2.98 2.75 -23.32
CA MET A 293 -1.58 2.98 -23.72
C MET A 293 -0.79 3.59 -22.56
N LEU A 294 -1.40 4.52 -21.82
CA LEU A 294 -0.79 5.13 -20.64
C LEU A 294 -0.60 4.12 -19.50
N PHE A 295 -1.57 3.24 -19.24
CA PHE A 295 -1.41 2.12 -18.30
C PHE A 295 -0.30 1.16 -18.72
N GLY A 296 -0.18 0.86 -20.01
CA GLY A 296 0.91 0.04 -20.55
C GLY A 296 2.27 0.70 -20.35
N ALA A 297 2.37 2.01 -20.59
CA ALA A 297 3.59 2.79 -20.40
C ALA A 297 4.01 2.85 -18.92
N LEU A 298 3.06 3.06 -18.00
CA LEU A 298 3.31 3.05 -16.56
C LEU A 298 3.76 1.67 -16.08
N GLN A 299 3.11 0.58 -16.51
CA GLN A 299 3.52 -0.78 -16.17
C GLN A 299 4.95 -1.08 -16.65
N TYR A 300 5.29 -0.66 -17.87
CA TYR A 300 6.65 -0.80 -18.40
C TYR A 300 7.67 -0.03 -17.55
N HIS A 301 7.37 1.23 -17.22
CA HIS A 301 8.23 2.07 -16.39
C HIS A 301 8.42 1.48 -14.99
N ILE A 302 7.34 1.09 -14.32
CA ILE A 302 7.35 0.46 -12.99
C ILE A 302 8.20 -0.82 -13.01
N SER A 303 8.02 -1.68 -14.01
CA SER A 303 8.82 -2.91 -14.15
C SER A 303 10.31 -2.61 -14.33
N LYS A 304 10.64 -1.57 -15.11
CA LYS A 304 12.03 -1.17 -15.35
C LYS A 304 12.68 -0.61 -14.08
N VAL A 305 12.02 0.33 -13.41
CA VAL A 305 12.53 0.99 -12.20
C VAL A 305 12.63 0.00 -11.03
N SER A 306 11.64 -0.88 -10.88
CA SER A 306 11.64 -1.92 -9.83
C SER A 306 12.80 -2.91 -9.95
N GLN A 307 13.34 -3.14 -11.15
CA GLN A 307 14.52 -4.01 -11.35
C GLN A 307 15.85 -3.28 -11.11
N SER A 308 15.89 -1.96 -11.32
CA SER A 308 17.09 -1.14 -11.10
C SER A 308 17.25 -0.63 -9.66
N GLU A 309 16.15 -0.37 -8.94
CA GLU A 309 16.14 0.15 -7.56
C GLU A 309 16.21 -0.86 -6.39
N PRO A 310 16.37 -2.20 -6.53
CA PRO A 310 16.38 -3.11 -5.36
C PRO A 310 17.49 -2.85 -4.33
N LYS A 311 18.46 -1.97 -4.61
CA LYS A 311 19.63 -1.69 -3.76
C LYS A 311 19.52 -0.44 -2.89
N LEU A 312 18.55 0.46 -3.10
CA LEU A 312 18.48 1.76 -2.41
C LEU A 312 17.64 1.79 -1.13
N LEU A 313 16.72 0.83 -0.94
CA LEU A 313 15.92 0.73 0.29
C LEU A 313 16.76 0.45 1.55
N SER A 314 17.98 -0.07 1.38
CA SER A 314 18.91 -0.35 2.49
C SER A 314 19.75 0.85 2.92
N SER A 315 19.94 1.87 2.09
CA SER A 315 20.89 2.96 2.37
C SER A 315 20.24 4.30 2.68
N SER A 316 19.01 4.58 2.21
CA SER A 316 18.38 5.88 2.46
C SER A 316 17.79 5.97 3.88
N ALA A 317 17.20 4.89 4.41
CA ALA A 317 16.58 4.91 5.74
C ALA A 317 17.59 5.15 6.87
N ALA A 318 18.79 4.57 6.77
CA ALA A 318 19.86 4.79 7.74
C ALA A 318 20.45 6.21 7.66
N MET A 319 20.42 6.84 6.48
CA MET A 319 20.89 8.21 6.28
C MET A 319 19.85 9.24 6.76
N ASP A 320 18.56 9.00 6.50
CA ASP A 320 17.46 9.88 6.95
C ASP A 320 17.30 9.88 8.49
N ASP A 321 17.46 8.72 9.13
CA ASP A 321 17.44 8.62 10.59
C ASP A 321 18.70 9.27 11.23
N LEU A 322 19.85 9.22 10.53
CA LEU A 322 21.08 9.90 10.96
C LEU A 322 20.96 11.43 10.80
N GLU A 323 20.36 11.90 9.70
CA GLU A 323 20.15 13.33 9.42
C GLU A 323 19.10 13.93 10.37
N SER A 324 18.03 13.18 10.67
CA SER A 324 17.06 13.57 11.70
C SER A 324 17.67 13.56 13.11
N ALA A 325 18.59 12.63 13.43
CA ALA A 325 19.31 12.61 14.70
C ALA A 325 20.36 13.73 14.81
N LEU A 326 21.05 14.06 13.72
CA LEU A 326 21.98 15.21 13.64
C LEU A 326 21.25 16.53 13.84
N GLN A 327 20.07 16.68 13.23
CA GLN A 327 19.24 17.88 13.38
C GLN A 327 18.63 18.01 14.78
N SER A 328 18.52 16.90 15.52
CA SER A 328 18.10 16.87 16.93
C SER A 328 19.23 17.25 17.90
N LEU A 329 20.49 17.14 17.47
CA LEU A 329 21.69 17.36 18.28
C LEU A 329 22.38 18.70 17.99
N GLU A 330 21.87 19.50 17.06
CA GLU A 330 22.41 20.82 16.71
C GLU A 330 21.98 21.90 17.74
N VAL A 331 22.47 21.78 18.97
CA VAL A 331 22.47 22.87 19.95
C VAL A 331 23.64 23.78 19.60
N LYS A 332 23.34 24.95 19.04
CA LYS A 332 24.33 26.01 18.77
C LYS A 332 25.05 26.42 20.06
N MET A 333 26.37 26.22 20.10
CA MET A 333 27.26 27.08 20.87
C MET A 333 27.85 28.12 19.91
N ASP A 334 27.59 29.39 20.17
CA ASP A 334 28.29 30.49 19.52
C ASP A 334 29.76 30.48 19.95
N GLY A 335 30.65 30.59 18.97
CA GLY A 335 32.10 30.68 19.16
C GLY A 335 32.72 31.43 18.00
N GLU A 336 33.05 32.69 18.24
CA GLU A 336 33.71 33.62 17.32
C GLU A 336 35.08 33.11 16.85
N SER A 337 35.40 33.33 15.57
CA SER A 337 36.70 33.89 15.18
C SER A 337 36.62 34.43 13.75
N SER A 338 36.59 35.75 13.68
CA SER A 338 36.72 36.58 12.49
C SER A 338 38.12 36.48 11.88
N SER A 339 38.21 36.48 10.55
CA SER A 339 39.38 37.04 9.85
C SER A 339 38.92 38.19 8.94
N ALA A 340 39.63 39.31 9.05
CA ALA A 340 39.21 40.64 8.62
C ALA A 340 39.44 40.95 7.13
N SER A 341 39.49 39.93 6.25
CA SER A 341 39.76 40.12 4.81
C SER A 341 38.54 39.97 3.89
N GLU A 342 37.37 39.58 4.41
CA GLU A 342 36.13 39.46 3.62
C GLU A 342 35.19 40.68 3.75
N MET A 343 35.58 41.72 4.52
CA MET A 343 34.73 42.87 4.85
C MET A 343 34.69 43.98 3.77
N LEU A 344 35.15 43.74 2.54
CA LEU A 344 35.18 44.77 1.49
C LEU A 344 34.23 44.56 0.28
N GLU A 345 33.41 43.49 0.26
CA GLU A 345 32.38 43.32 -0.79
C GLU A 345 30.94 43.62 -0.33
N CYS A 346 30.73 44.00 0.94
CA CYS A 346 29.40 44.12 1.54
C CYS A 346 28.88 45.57 1.62
N MET A 347 28.71 46.28 0.49
CA MET A 347 27.96 47.55 0.47
C MET A 347 27.01 47.74 -0.75
N THR A 348 26.74 46.71 -1.54
CA THR A 348 25.59 46.71 -2.46
C THR A 348 24.86 45.39 -2.32
N ALA A 349 23.56 45.42 -1.99
CA ALA A 349 22.75 44.21 -1.94
C ALA A 349 22.77 43.56 -3.34
N PRO A 350 23.06 42.25 -3.47
CA PRO A 350 23.04 41.60 -4.77
C PRO A 350 21.61 41.63 -5.31
N GLU A 351 21.40 42.28 -6.46
CA GLU A 351 20.12 42.25 -7.14
C GLU A 351 20.10 41.10 -8.15
N LEU A 352 19.25 40.10 -7.93
CA LEU A 352 19.09 38.98 -8.86
C LEU A 352 17.89 39.26 -9.78
N ASN A 353 18.18 39.60 -11.03
CA ASN A 353 17.17 39.96 -12.03
C ASN A 353 17.45 39.26 -13.36
N ASP A 354 16.49 38.49 -13.88
CA ASP A 354 16.68 37.65 -15.07
C ASP A 354 15.38 37.37 -15.82
N TYR A 355 15.50 36.97 -17.10
CA TYR A 355 14.40 36.33 -17.81
C TYR A 355 14.31 34.84 -17.41
N LEU A 356 13.18 34.43 -16.84
CA LEU A 356 12.89 33.02 -16.53
C LEU A 356 11.55 32.62 -17.15
N LYS A 357 11.32 31.32 -17.29
CA LYS A 357 10.01 30.80 -17.69
C LYS A 357 9.25 30.24 -16.50
N ILE A 358 8.01 30.66 -16.32
CA ILE A 358 7.14 30.19 -15.24
C ILE A 358 6.02 29.30 -15.77
N PHE A 359 5.70 28.27 -15.00
CA PHE A 359 4.56 27.40 -15.23
C PHE A 359 3.78 27.19 -13.93
N ARG A 360 2.45 27.18 -14.03
CA ARG A 360 1.54 26.90 -12.91
C ARG A 360 0.50 25.87 -13.34
N PRO A 361 0.42 24.71 -12.67
CA PRO A 361 -0.62 23.74 -12.94
C PRO A 361 -1.97 24.29 -12.45
N LYS A 362 -2.88 24.66 -13.37
CA LYS A 362 -4.28 24.95 -13.04
C LYS A 362 -5.15 23.75 -13.36
N LYS A 363 -6.09 23.41 -12.46
CA LYS A 363 -7.00 22.26 -12.56
C LYS A 363 -7.81 22.14 -13.87
N LEU A 364 -7.92 23.20 -14.69
CA LEU A 364 -8.82 23.24 -15.85
C LEU A 364 -8.27 23.91 -17.13
N THR A 365 -7.01 24.34 -17.20
CA THR A 365 -6.43 24.83 -18.49
C THR A 365 -4.94 24.55 -18.61
N LEU A 366 -4.54 23.90 -19.71
CA LEU A 366 -3.15 23.71 -20.13
C LEU A 366 -2.62 25.01 -20.74
N LYS A 367 -1.93 25.84 -19.95
CA LYS A 367 -1.05 26.88 -20.49
C LYS A 367 0.39 26.51 -20.15
N GLY A 368 1.20 26.26 -21.17
CA GLY A 368 2.62 25.92 -21.04
C GLY A 368 3.48 27.06 -20.47
N TYR A 369 4.79 26.83 -20.39
CA TYR A 369 5.78 27.78 -19.87
C TYR A 369 5.72 29.14 -20.58
N LYS A 370 5.69 30.23 -19.81
CA LYS A 370 5.74 31.61 -20.32
C LYS A 370 6.95 32.33 -19.76
N GLN A 371 7.64 33.06 -20.62
CA GLN A 371 8.82 33.85 -20.24
C GLN A 371 8.39 35.21 -19.69
N TYR A 372 9.00 35.62 -18.58
CA TYR A 372 8.80 36.92 -17.93
C TYR A 372 10.12 37.44 -17.37
N TRP A 373 10.18 38.73 -17.04
CA TRP A 373 11.30 39.35 -16.33
C TRP A 373 11.09 39.21 -14.83
N PHE A 374 12.00 38.52 -14.14
CA PHE A 374 11.95 38.27 -12.70
C PHE A 374 12.91 39.20 -11.97
N LYS A 375 12.49 39.67 -10.79
CA LYS A 375 13.30 40.39 -9.81
C LYS A 375 13.19 39.68 -8.47
N PHE A 376 14.33 39.37 -7.86
CA PHE A 376 14.40 38.84 -6.51
C PHE A 376 14.72 39.97 -5.55
N GLN A 377 13.85 40.22 -4.58
CA GLN A 377 14.04 41.27 -3.59
C GLN A 377 13.69 40.74 -2.20
N ASP A 378 14.63 40.92 -1.26
CA ASP A 378 14.56 40.42 0.11
C ASP A 378 14.32 38.90 0.18
N THR A 379 13.07 38.49 0.31
CA THR A 379 12.62 37.09 0.41
C THR A 379 11.47 36.79 -0.56
N SER A 380 11.25 37.67 -1.53
CA SER A 380 10.14 37.59 -2.48
C SER A 380 10.62 37.64 -3.93
N ILE A 381 9.87 36.96 -4.79
CA ILE A 381 10.05 36.99 -6.24
C ILE A 381 8.92 37.79 -6.87
N SER A 382 9.26 38.82 -7.62
CA SER A 382 8.33 39.63 -8.41
C SER A 382 8.62 39.46 -9.89
N TYR A 383 7.60 39.36 -10.74
CA TYR A 383 7.81 39.25 -12.19
C TYR A 383 6.91 40.15 -13.04
N TYR A 384 7.43 40.53 -14.20
CA TYR A 384 6.91 41.56 -15.11
C TYR A 384 6.90 41.05 -16.56
N LYS A 385 6.13 41.68 -17.45
CA LYS A 385 6.08 41.25 -18.86
C LYS A 385 7.43 41.41 -19.56
N SER A 386 8.13 42.51 -19.27
CA SER A 386 9.45 42.80 -19.79
C SER A 386 10.29 43.60 -18.78
N LYS A 387 11.57 43.79 -19.09
CA LYS A 387 12.50 44.56 -18.26
C LYS A 387 12.09 46.04 -18.17
N GLU A 388 11.54 46.60 -19.25
CA GLU A 388 11.13 48.01 -19.34
C GLU A 388 9.90 48.29 -18.46
N GLU A 389 8.99 47.33 -18.35
CA GLU A 389 7.81 47.40 -17.47
C GLU A 389 8.15 47.12 -15.99
N SER A 390 9.41 46.81 -15.66
CA SER A 390 9.82 46.46 -14.29
C SER A 390 9.92 47.63 -13.30
N ILE A 391 9.55 48.83 -13.76
CA ILE A 391 9.40 50.06 -12.98
C ILE A 391 7.95 50.21 -12.49
N GLY A 392 6.99 49.51 -13.11
CA GLY A 392 5.57 49.52 -12.74
C GLY A 392 5.18 48.44 -11.72
N GLU A 393 3.89 48.16 -11.58
CA GLU A 393 3.39 47.10 -10.69
C GLU A 393 3.74 45.70 -11.21
N PRO A 394 4.21 44.78 -10.36
CA PRO A 394 4.49 43.40 -10.76
C PRO A 394 3.20 42.67 -11.12
N ILE A 395 3.28 41.76 -12.11
CA ILE A 395 2.17 40.85 -12.43
C ILE A 395 1.76 40.05 -11.19
N GLN A 396 2.76 39.63 -10.42
CA GLN A 396 2.58 39.04 -9.11
C GLN A 396 3.87 39.11 -8.32
N GLN A 397 3.72 39.27 -7.00
CA GLN A 397 4.78 39.11 -6.01
C GLN A 397 4.52 37.82 -5.22
N ILE A 398 5.54 36.98 -5.09
CA ILE A 398 5.50 35.69 -4.42
C ILE A 398 6.43 35.76 -3.21
N ASN A 399 5.88 35.66 -2.00
CA ASN A 399 6.69 35.53 -0.79
C ASN A 399 7.15 34.08 -0.64
N LEU A 400 8.45 33.86 -0.50
CA LEU A 400 9.03 32.54 -0.39
C LEU A 400 9.25 32.10 1.05
N ARG A 401 9.01 32.94 2.06
CA ARG A 401 9.22 32.54 3.46
C ARG A 401 8.35 31.33 3.83
N GLY A 402 9.01 30.25 4.26
CA GLY A 402 8.34 28.98 4.59
C GLY A 402 7.90 28.14 3.38
N CYS A 403 8.37 28.47 2.16
CA CYS A 403 8.10 27.64 0.99
C CYS A 403 9.01 26.39 0.95
N GLU A 404 8.53 25.32 0.32
CA GLU A 404 9.38 24.16 0.02
C GLU A 404 10.02 24.35 -1.35
N VAL A 405 11.35 24.25 -1.43
CA VAL A 405 12.12 24.47 -2.66
C VAL A 405 12.80 23.17 -3.08
N ALA A 406 12.38 22.60 -4.21
CA ALA A 406 12.91 21.35 -4.71
C ALA A 406 13.59 21.52 -6.09
N PRO A 407 14.77 20.88 -6.32
CA PRO A 407 15.41 20.84 -7.62
C PRO A 407 14.71 19.87 -8.59
N ASP A 408 14.58 20.25 -9.86
CA ASP A 408 14.24 19.35 -10.98
C ASP A 408 15.20 19.64 -12.14
N VAL A 409 16.40 19.05 -12.05
CA VAL A 409 17.50 19.30 -12.99
C VAL A 409 17.83 18.04 -13.78
N ASN A 410 17.99 18.20 -15.09
CA ASN A 410 18.58 17.19 -15.96
C ASN A 410 19.66 17.86 -16.81
N MET A 411 20.92 17.57 -16.47
CA MET A 411 22.10 18.13 -17.12
C MET A 411 22.21 17.73 -18.61
N ALA A 412 21.84 16.49 -18.95
CA ALA A 412 21.88 15.98 -20.32
C ALA A 412 20.82 16.63 -21.22
N ALA A 413 19.63 16.92 -20.66
CA ALA A 413 18.53 17.57 -21.38
C ALA A 413 18.55 19.11 -21.28
N GLN A 414 19.59 19.71 -20.67
CA GLN A 414 19.68 21.15 -20.38
C GLN A 414 18.39 21.69 -19.72
N LYS A 415 17.84 20.90 -18.78
CA LYS A 415 16.62 21.21 -18.06
C LYS A 415 17.01 21.67 -16.65
N PHE A 416 16.77 22.94 -16.35
CA PHE A 416 17.06 23.54 -15.06
C PHE A 416 15.76 24.09 -14.46
N LEU A 417 15.01 23.26 -13.71
CA LEU A 417 13.76 23.66 -13.07
C LEU A 417 13.91 23.78 -11.55
N ILE A 418 13.21 24.77 -10.99
CA ILE A 418 13.03 24.99 -9.56
C ILE A 418 11.53 24.85 -9.27
N ARG A 419 11.17 23.90 -8.41
CA ARG A 419 9.80 23.70 -7.95
C ARG A 419 9.60 24.40 -6.61
N LEU A 420 8.62 25.29 -6.55
CA LEU A 420 8.27 26.08 -5.37
C LEU A 420 6.87 25.70 -4.90
N LEU A 421 6.76 25.24 -3.66
CA LEU A 421 5.48 25.02 -2.96
C LEU A 421 5.27 26.14 -1.95
N ILE A 422 4.41 27.09 -2.30
CA ILE A 422 4.17 28.31 -1.51
C ILE A 422 2.91 28.13 -0.66
N PRO A 423 2.99 28.24 0.68
CA PRO A 423 1.81 28.20 1.55
C PRO A 423 0.86 29.35 1.24
N ALA A 424 -0.42 29.03 0.98
CA ALA A 424 -1.49 30.02 0.79
C ALA A 424 -2.72 29.66 1.65
N PRO A 425 -3.63 30.61 1.93
CA PRO A 425 -4.82 30.38 2.75
C PRO A 425 -5.75 29.28 2.21
N GLU A 426 -5.71 29.03 0.90
CA GLU A 426 -6.54 28.05 0.18
C GLU A 426 -5.81 26.71 -0.07
N GLY A 427 -4.60 26.52 0.46
CA GLY A 427 -3.75 25.34 0.26
C GLY A 427 -2.33 25.68 -0.22
N MET A 428 -1.58 24.68 -0.70
CA MET A 428 -0.25 24.92 -1.28
C MET A 428 -0.37 25.34 -2.74
N ASN A 429 0.27 26.45 -3.11
CA ASN A 429 0.40 26.90 -4.49
C ASN A 429 1.71 26.39 -5.10
N GLU A 430 1.60 25.57 -6.15
CA GLU A 430 2.76 25.04 -6.87
C GLU A 430 3.16 25.94 -8.06
N VAL A 431 4.44 26.27 -8.13
CA VAL A 431 5.03 27.11 -9.18
C VAL A 431 6.34 26.49 -9.64
N TYR A 432 6.53 26.42 -10.97
CA TYR A 432 7.78 25.97 -11.57
C TYR A 432 8.49 27.15 -12.24
N LEU A 433 9.76 27.37 -11.88
CA LEU A 433 10.64 28.31 -12.56
C LEU A 433 11.65 27.53 -13.41
N ARG A 434 11.84 27.93 -14.66
CA ARG A 434 12.83 27.37 -15.57
C ARG A 434 13.91 28.38 -15.87
N CYS A 435 15.14 28.00 -15.56
CA CYS A 435 16.36 28.71 -15.89
C CYS A 435 16.91 28.24 -17.25
N GLU A 436 17.71 29.08 -17.89
CA GLU A 436 18.29 28.82 -19.21
C GLU A 436 19.60 28.03 -19.11
N ASN A 437 20.41 28.30 -18.09
CA ASN A 437 21.73 27.72 -17.93
C ASN A 437 22.04 27.37 -16.46
N GLU A 438 23.15 26.66 -16.27
CA GLU A 438 23.61 26.17 -14.96
C GLU A 438 23.92 27.30 -13.97
N GLN A 439 24.53 28.39 -14.43
CA GLN A 439 24.92 29.52 -13.58
C GLN A 439 23.69 30.26 -13.06
N GLN A 440 22.75 30.56 -13.95
CA GLN A 440 21.47 31.16 -13.61
C GLN A 440 20.69 30.25 -12.65
N TYR A 441 20.65 28.94 -12.92
CA TYR A 441 20.01 27.98 -12.03
C TYR A 441 20.62 27.97 -10.63
N ALA A 442 21.95 27.93 -10.51
CA ALA A 442 22.63 27.89 -9.22
C ALA A 442 22.32 29.14 -8.37
N GLN A 443 22.33 30.32 -9.00
CA GLN A 443 22.00 31.58 -8.33
C GLN A 443 20.54 31.64 -7.87
N TRP A 444 19.59 31.28 -8.75
CA TRP A 444 18.16 31.31 -8.44
C TRP A 444 17.75 30.23 -7.44
N MET A 445 18.35 29.04 -7.50
CA MET A 445 18.11 27.97 -6.53
C MET A 445 18.64 28.34 -5.15
N ALA A 446 19.87 28.87 -5.05
CA ALA A 446 20.43 29.36 -3.79
C ALA A 446 19.54 30.46 -3.19
N ALA A 447 19.12 31.42 -4.01
CA ALA A 447 18.24 32.51 -3.61
C ALA A 447 16.91 31.99 -3.04
N CYS A 448 16.24 31.08 -3.75
CA CYS A 448 14.99 30.49 -3.30
C CYS A 448 15.15 29.71 -1.98
N ARG A 449 16.21 28.90 -1.85
CA ARG A 449 16.51 28.14 -0.63
C ARG A 449 16.77 29.05 0.57
N LEU A 450 17.50 30.14 0.40
CA LEU A 450 17.72 31.10 1.48
C LEU A 450 16.44 31.84 1.87
N ALA A 451 15.65 32.29 0.89
CA ALA A 451 14.40 32.97 1.18
C ALA A 451 13.36 32.06 1.83
N SER A 452 13.36 30.75 1.54
CA SER A 452 12.54 29.77 2.26
C SER A 452 12.80 29.75 3.76
N LYS A 453 14.07 29.93 4.15
CA LYS A 453 14.53 30.04 5.54
C LYS A 453 14.44 31.47 6.09
N GLY A 454 13.86 32.40 5.32
CA GLY A 454 13.69 33.80 5.70
C GLY A 454 14.95 34.67 5.59
N LYS A 455 16.00 34.18 4.93
CA LYS A 455 17.28 34.87 4.72
C LYS A 455 17.31 35.59 3.37
N SER A 456 17.98 36.74 3.29
CA SER A 456 18.11 37.52 2.04
C SER A 456 19.39 37.18 1.28
N LEU A 457 19.53 37.74 0.07
CA LEU A 457 20.73 37.60 -0.76
C LEU A 457 22.00 38.21 -0.12
N ALA A 458 21.84 39.07 0.89
CA ALA A 458 22.95 39.67 1.63
C ALA A 458 23.49 38.78 2.75
N ASP A 459 22.90 37.60 2.99
CA ASP A 459 23.43 36.63 3.96
C ASP A 459 24.76 36.05 3.45
N SER A 460 25.75 35.94 4.34
CA SER A 460 27.09 35.43 4.01
C SER A 460 27.08 34.00 3.46
N SER A 461 26.02 33.24 3.72
CA SER A 461 25.82 31.88 3.18
C SER A 461 25.37 31.83 1.71
N PHE A 462 25.02 32.95 1.08
CA PHE A 462 24.57 32.95 -0.32
C PHE A 462 25.67 32.46 -1.29
N GLN A 463 26.89 32.95 -1.13
CA GLN A 463 28.02 32.55 -1.97
C GLN A 463 28.45 31.09 -1.72
N SER A 464 28.39 30.61 -0.47
CA SER A 464 28.70 29.22 -0.16
C SER A 464 27.62 28.25 -0.67
N GLU A 465 26.34 28.64 -0.64
CA GLU A 465 25.25 27.85 -1.21
C GLU A 465 25.36 27.74 -2.75
N ILE A 466 25.71 28.83 -3.45
CA ILE A 466 25.98 28.79 -4.89
C ILE A 466 27.13 27.81 -5.20
N LYS A 467 28.25 27.89 -4.46
CA LYS A 467 29.39 26.98 -4.62
C LYS A 467 29.02 25.53 -4.32
N SER A 468 28.18 25.29 -3.32
CA SER A 468 27.64 23.97 -3.00
C SER A 468 26.80 23.40 -4.15
N ILE A 469 25.91 24.21 -4.73
CA ILE A 469 25.07 23.81 -5.87
C ILE A 469 25.92 23.52 -7.11
N HIS A 470 26.91 24.35 -7.42
CA HIS A 470 27.85 24.07 -8.50
C HIS A 470 28.64 22.78 -8.29
N SER A 471 29.07 22.51 -7.05
CA SER A 471 29.77 21.25 -6.72
C SER A 471 28.85 20.05 -6.92
N PHE A 472 27.58 20.16 -6.53
CA PHE A 472 26.57 19.12 -6.77
C PHE A 472 26.30 18.89 -8.26
N LEU A 473 26.16 19.96 -9.05
CA LEU A 473 25.98 19.87 -10.50
C LEU A 473 27.22 19.29 -11.21
N ALA A 474 28.42 19.59 -10.72
CA ALA A 474 29.67 19.00 -11.21
C ALA A 474 29.80 17.51 -10.82
N MET A 475 29.36 17.10 -9.63
CA MET A 475 29.28 15.68 -9.24
C MET A 475 28.29 14.90 -10.11
N GLN A 476 27.20 15.52 -10.56
CA GLN A 476 26.29 14.94 -11.54
C GLN A 476 26.88 14.87 -12.97
N ARG A 477 27.98 15.58 -13.26
CA ARG A 477 28.77 15.41 -14.50
C ARG A 477 29.79 14.28 -14.40
N THR A 478 30.43 14.11 -13.25
CA THR A 478 31.52 13.14 -13.02
C THR A 478 31.05 11.77 -12.56
N ASN A 479 29.81 11.67 -12.08
CA ASN A 479 29.02 10.46 -12.22
C ASN A 479 28.28 10.55 -13.55
N PRO A 480 28.82 10.04 -14.67
CA PRO A 480 27.93 9.41 -15.60
C PRO A 480 27.30 8.27 -14.79
N SER A 481 26.11 8.53 -14.27
CA SER A 481 25.12 7.47 -14.21
C SER A 481 25.31 6.68 -15.49
N SER A 482 25.37 5.37 -15.33
CA SER A 482 25.26 4.33 -16.34
C SER A 482 23.95 4.50 -17.15
N HIS A 483 23.85 5.63 -17.83
CA HIS A 483 23.07 5.96 -19.00
C HIS A 483 24.06 6.16 -20.16
N GLY A 484 25.11 5.31 -20.17
CA GLY A 484 25.64 4.88 -21.44
C GLY A 484 24.48 4.22 -22.19
N ASN A 485 24.18 4.73 -23.38
CA ASN A 485 23.71 3.93 -24.48
C ASN A 485 24.71 2.78 -24.72
N THR A 486 24.82 1.83 -23.81
CA THR A 486 24.96 0.45 -24.25
C THR A 486 23.67 0.15 -24.99
N PRO A 487 23.69 -0.48 -26.18
CA PRO A 487 22.51 -1.14 -26.66
C PRO A 487 22.18 -2.13 -25.55
N ALA A 488 21.20 -1.79 -24.72
CA ALA A 488 20.50 -2.78 -23.93
C ALA A 488 20.21 -3.87 -24.96
N ASN A 489 20.66 -5.10 -24.69
CA ASN A 489 20.09 -6.24 -25.37
C ASN A 489 18.60 -5.96 -25.40
N ASP A 490 18.09 -5.82 -26.62
CA ASP A 490 16.71 -5.50 -26.92
C ASP A 490 15.92 -6.73 -26.44
N GLU A 491 15.73 -6.85 -25.12
CA GLU A 491 14.70 -7.66 -24.52
C GLU A 491 13.42 -7.01 -24.99
N SER A 492 13.03 -7.43 -26.19
CA SER A 492 11.92 -6.91 -26.95
C SER A 492 10.76 -6.70 -26.00
N ILE A 493 10.40 -5.43 -25.75
CA ILE A 493 9.27 -5.08 -24.89
C ILE A 493 8.09 -5.95 -25.34
N ASN A 494 7.67 -6.89 -24.49
CA ASN A 494 6.50 -7.69 -24.78
C ASN A 494 5.27 -6.80 -24.56
N THR A 495 4.96 -5.94 -25.53
CA THR A 495 3.89 -4.95 -25.40
C THR A 495 2.52 -5.58 -25.19
N HIS A 496 2.38 -6.87 -25.53
CA HIS A 496 1.16 -7.63 -25.29
C HIS A 496 0.96 -8.06 -23.84
N SER A 497 1.99 -8.10 -22.99
CA SER A 497 1.84 -8.34 -21.54
C SER A 497 1.37 -7.09 -20.78
N LEU A 498 1.44 -5.92 -21.43
CA LEU A 498 1.15 -4.62 -20.81
C LEU A 498 -0.28 -4.14 -21.06
N VAL A 499 -1.04 -4.80 -21.94
CA VAL A 499 -2.39 -4.38 -22.34
C VAL A 499 -3.38 -5.52 -22.24
N SER A 500 -4.67 -5.17 -22.13
CA SER A 500 -5.72 -6.20 -22.06
C SER A 500 -5.84 -7.01 -23.36
N PRO A 501 -6.36 -8.25 -23.30
CA PRO A 501 -6.47 -9.09 -24.48
C PRO A 501 -7.34 -8.55 -25.63
N ARG A 502 -8.26 -7.60 -25.38
CA ARG A 502 -8.96 -6.86 -26.44
C ARG A 502 -7.98 -6.11 -27.35
N TYR A 503 -6.99 -5.43 -26.77
CA TYR A 503 -5.99 -4.68 -27.52
C TYR A 503 -4.91 -5.57 -28.12
N HIS A 504 -4.59 -6.70 -27.48
CA HIS A 504 -3.76 -7.75 -28.08
C HIS A 504 -4.36 -8.28 -29.39
N LYS A 505 -5.68 -8.51 -29.43
CA LYS A 505 -6.38 -8.95 -30.64
C LYS A 505 -6.53 -7.86 -31.71
N LYS A 506 -6.68 -6.59 -31.28
CA LYS A 506 -6.90 -5.44 -32.17
C LYS A 506 -5.63 -4.97 -32.88
N TYR A 507 -4.50 -4.96 -32.18
CA TYR A 507 -3.25 -4.37 -32.67
C TYR A 507 -2.11 -5.38 -32.74
N LYS A 508 -1.30 -5.30 -33.80
CA LYS A 508 -0.04 -6.04 -33.87
C LYS A 508 1.01 -5.36 -32.99
N THR A 509 1.99 -6.11 -32.49
CA THR A 509 3.11 -5.60 -31.67
C THR A 509 3.76 -4.36 -32.30
N LYS A 510 4.02 -4.38 -33.61
CA LYS A 510 4.62 -3.26 -34.35
C LYS A 510 3.82 -1.94 -34.32
N GLN A 511 2.51 -2.02 -34.11
CA GLN A 511 1.63 -0.85 -33.98
C GLN A 511 1.48 -0.42 -32.52
N LEU A 512 1.52 -1.38 -31.60
CA LEU A 512 1.34 -1.15 -30.17
C LEU A 512 2.58 -0.50 -29.55
N THR A 513 3.78 -0.96 -29.93
CA THR A 513 5.04 -0.47 -29.36
C THR A 513 5.25 1.04 -29.51
N PRO A 514 5.11 1.65 -30.70
CA PRO A 514 5.27 3.10 -30.83
C PRO A 514 4.28 3.89 -29.97
N ARG A 515 3.04 3.41 -29.82
CA ARG A 515 2.00 4.09 -29.03
C ARG A 515 2.27 4.05 -27.53
N ILE A 516 2.74 2.90 -27.02
CA ILE A 516 3.17 2.77 -25.63
C ILE A 516 4.42 3.63 -25.38
N LEU A 517 5.38 3.64 -26.31
CA LEU A 517 6.60 4.44 -26.18
C LEU A 517 6.33 5.95 -26.24
N ASP A 518 5.34 6.39 -27.01
CA ASP A 518 4.89 7.78 -27.05
C ASP A 518 4.30 8.20 -25.68
N ALA A 519 3.40 7.39 -25.12
CA ALA A 519 2.88 7.60 -23.77
C ALA A 519 3.98 7.53 -22.69
N TYR A 520 4.99 6.67 -22.88
CA TYR A 520 6.12 6.51 -21.97
C TYR A 520 6.95 7.79 -21.79
N GLN A 521 7.07 8.63 -22.82
CA GLN A 521 7.80 9.90 -22.71
C GLN A 521 7.27 10.80 -21.59
N ASN A 522 5.97 10.70 -21.28
CA ASN A 522 5.33 11.49 -20.23
C ASN A 522 5.57 10.94 -18.81
N VAL A 523 6.02 9.70 -18.67
CA VAL A 523 6.14 9.01 -17.36
C VAL A 523 7.58 8.56 -17.04
N ALA A 524 8.49 8.63 -18.00
CA ALA A 524 9.87 8.13 -17.89
C ALA A 524 10.72 8.75 -16.76
N GLN A 525 10.29 9.90 -16.21
CA GLN A 525 10.99 10.61 -15.14
C GLN A 525 10.39 10.37 -13.75
N LEU A 526 9.30 9.61 -13.64
CA LEU A 526 8.65 9.35 -12.36
C LEU A 526 9.51 8.41 -11.51
N SER A 527 9.54 8.63 -10.20
CA SER A 527 10.05 7.63 -9.25
C SER A 527 9.14 6.39 -9.25
N LEU A 528 9.58 5.27 -8.67
CA LEU A 528 8.74 4.07 -8.54
C LEU A 528 7.42 4.40 -7.81
N THR A 529 7.52 5.11 -6.68
CA THR A 529 6.37 5.52 -5.87
C THR A 529 5.43 6.44 -6.62
N ASP A 530 5.96 7.42 -7.35
CA ASP A 530 5.13 8.34 -8.14
C ASP A 530 4.45 7.63 -9.31
N ALA A 531 5.14 6.68 -9.95
CA ALA A 531 4.57 5.88 -11.03
C ALA A 531 3.42 5.00 -10.53
N LEU A 532 3.59 4.32 -9.37
CA LEU A 532 2.53 3.55 -8.72
C LEU A 532 1.34 4.44 -8.35
N THR A 533 1.60 5.58 -7.72
CA THR A 533 0.58 6.54 -7.31
C THR A 533 -0.16 7.08 -8.54
N ARG A 534 0.57 7.40 -9.61
CA ARG A 534 -0.01 7.91 -10.85
C ARG A 534 -0.89 6.86 -11.54
N PHE A 535 -0.47 5.61 -11.56
CA PHE A 535 -1.29 4.49 -12.05
C PHE A 535 -2.62 4.43 -11.29
N LEU A 536 -2.57 4.48 -9.96
CA LEU A 536 -3.76 4.44 -9.11
C LEU A 536 -4.66 5.66 -9.28
N GLN A 537 -4.10 6.86 -9.44
CA GLN A 537 -4.88 8.08 -9.71
C GLN A 537 -5.65 7.99 -11.04
N ILE A 538 -5.02 7.47 -12.10
CA ILE A 538 -5.68 7.31 -13.40
C ILE A 538 -6.78 6.24 -13.28
N TRP A 539 -6.50 5.14 -12.58
CA TRP A 539 -7.48 4.10 -12.30
C TRP A 539 -8.70 4.61 -11.51
N GLN A 540 -8.48 5.48 -10.52
CA GLN A 540 -9.53 6.14 -9.74
C GLN A 540 -10.37 7.13 -10.55
N ALA A 541 -9.81 7.68 -11.63
CA ALA A 541 -10.49 8.63 -12.51
C ALA A 541 -11.39 7.95 -13.55
N LEU A 542 -11.34 6.61 -13.68
CA LEU A 542 -12.17 5.87 -14.63
C LEU A 542 -13.65 5.94 -14.24
N PRO A 543 -14.60 6.01 -15.20
CA PRO A 543 -16.03 6.21 -14.92
C PRO A 543 -16.65 5.15 -14.00
N ASP A 544 -16.22 3.89 -14.15
CA ASP A 544 -16.76 2.75 -13.40
C ASP A 544 -15.98 2.46 -12.11
N PHE A 545 -15.04 3.33 -11.73
CA PHE A 545 -14.26 3.17 -10.51
C PHE A 545 -15.18 3.13 -9.27
N GLY A 546 -14.93 2.16 -8.39
CA GLY A 546 -15.66 2.00 -7.13
C GLY A 546 -17.05 1.40 -7.25
N LEU A 547 -17.53 1.05 -8.45
CA LEU A 547 -18.82 0.39 -8.63
C LEU A 547 -18.77 -1.09 -8.21
N SER A 548 -19.73 -1.51 -7.39
CA SER A 548 -19.95 -2.90 -7.00
C SER A 548 -21.32 -3.37 -7.47
N TYR A 549 -21.35 -4.26 -8.46
CA TYR A 549 -22.58 -4.79 -9.03
C TYR A 549 -23.19 -5.87 -8.11
N ILE A 550 -24.51 -5.81 -7.89
CA ILE A 550 -25.27 -6.80 -7.12
C ILE A 550 -26.58 -7.08 -7.87
N VAL A 551 -26.91 -8.36 -8.04
CA VAL A 551 -28.20 -8.75 -8.61
C VAL A 551 -29.28 -8.64 -7.53
N VAL A 552 -30.27 -7.78 -7.76
CA VAL A 552 -31.42 -7.59 -6.85
C VAL A 552 -32.73 -7.79 -7.59
N ARG A 553 -33.75 -8.33 -6.91
CA ARG A 553 -35.11 -8.42 -7.42
C ARG A 553 -35.95 -7.32 -6.77
N LEU A 554 -36.44 -6.38 -7.57
CA LEU A 554 -37.30 -5.29 -7.11
C LEU A 554 -38.78 -5.62 -7.35
N HIS A 555 -39.64 -5.30 -6.39
CA HIS A 555 -41.09 -5.36 -6.56
C HIS A 555 -41.60 -3.98 -6.99
N PHE A 556 -42.07 -3.85 -8.23
CA PHE A 556 -42.76 -2.66 -8.68
C PHE A 556 -44.26 -2.82 -8.43
N HIS A 557 -44.83 -2.00 -7.55
CA HIS A 557 -46.28 -1.82 -7.48
C HIS A 557 -46.68 -0.89 -8.62
N VAL A 558 -47.32 -1.45 -9.65
CA VAL A 558 -48.01 -0.65 -10.66
C VAL A 558 -49.31 -0.21 -10.01
N ASN A 559 -49.38 1.05 -9.55
CA ASN A 559 -50.66 1.65 -9.21
C ASN A 559 -51.46 1.78 -10.50
N ALA A 560 -52.39 0.85 -10.71
CA ALA A 560 -53.43 0.99 -11.71
C ALA A 560 -54.44 2.04 -11.22
N GLN A 561 -54.09 3.31 -11.37
CA GLN A 561 -55.05 4.41 -11.45
C GLN A 561 -54.83 5.12 -12.78
N SER A 562 -55.54 4.63 -13.79
CA SER A 562 -55.83 5.31 -15.05
C SER A 562 -57.33 5.30 -15.25
#